data_AF-A0A9X1NYQ2-F1
#
_entry.id   AF-A0A9X1NYQ2-F1
#
_cell.length_a   1.000
_cell.length_b   1.000
_cell.length_c   1.000
_cell.angle_alpha   90.00
_cell.angle_beta   90.00
_cell.angle_gamma   90.00
#
_symmetry.space_group_name_H-M   'P 1'
#
loop_
_entity.id
_entity.type
_entity.pdbx_description
1 polymer ?
#
loop_
_entity_poly.entity_id
_entity_poly.type
_entity_poly.pdbx_seq_one_letter_code
_entity_poly.pdbx_strand_id
1 'polypeptide(L)' 'MYERSVRRLEEPELVSALVGALLKAGYSRDTIERALIRQAPVDLDVFSECYRQLTEASAALHGTTDVRRKSGVRQAA' A
#
# COMPACT_ATOMS: atom_id res chain seq x y z
N MET A 1 18.60 -2.87 -30.29
CA MET A 1 18.11 -3.06 -28.91
C MET A 1 17.89 -1.68 -28.32
N TYR A 2 16.66 -1.31 -27.95
CA TYR A 2 16.47 -0.12 -27.12
C TYR A 2 16.82 -0.52 -25.69
N GLU A 3 18.02 -0.14 -25.24
CA GLU A 3 18.31 -0.06 -23.81
C GLU A 3 17.34 0.97 -23.24
N ARG A 4 16.22 0.49 -22.67
CA ARG A 4 15.53 1.28 -21.68
C ARG A 4 16.49 1.34 -20.50
N SER A 5 17.20 2.45 -20.37
CA SER A 5 17.73 2.88 -19.07
C SER A 5 16.51 3.08 -18.18
N VAL A 6 16.00 1.98 -17.61
CA VAL A 6 14.92 2.04 -16.64
C VAL A 6 15.55 2.72 -15.44
N ARG A 7 15.38 4.05 -15.37
CA ARG A 7 15.84 4.86 -14.26
C ARG A 7 15.34 4.17 -13.00
N ARG A 8 16.26 3.72 -12.14
CA ARG A 8 15.87 3.17 -10.84
C ARG A 8 15.02 4.23 -10.15
N LEU A 9 13.93 3.80 -9.53
CA LEU A 9 13.19 4.68 -8.66
C LEU A 9 14.01 4.79 -7.36
N GLU A 10 14.84 5.83 -7.28
CA GLU A 10 15.73 6.06 -6.14
C GLU A 10 15.12 7.03 -5.12
N GLU A 11 14.07 7.76 -5.52
CA GLU A 11 13.41 8.74 -4.67
C GLU A 11 12.34 8.06 -3.79
N PRO A 12 12.57 7.94 -2.47
CA PRO A 12 11.66 7.22 -1.57
C PRO A 12 10.28 7.88 -1.48
N GLU A 13 10.19 9.20 -1.61
CA GLU A 13 8.90 9.91 -1.65
C GLU A 13 8.06 9.50 -2.87
N LEU A 14 8.72 9.30 -4.01
CA LEU A 14 8.07 8.91 -5.26
C LEU A 14 7.63 7.43 -5.20
N VAL A 15 8.44 6.57 -4.59
CA VAL A 15 8.08 5.17 -4.29
C VAL A 15 6.85 5.13 -3.37
N SER A 16 6.86 5.91 -2.29
CA SER A 16 5.75 5.98 -1.34
C SER A 16 4.46 6.46 -1.99
N ALA A 17 4.52 7.53 -2.80
CA ALA A 17 3.36 8.04 -3.53
C ALA A 17 2.79 7.01 -4.53
N LEU A 18 3.66 6.31 -5.26
CA LEU A 18 3.27 5.28 -6.21
C LEU A 18 2.62 4.07 -5.51
N VAL A 19 3.25 3.54 -4.46
CA VAL A 19 2.70 2.42 -3.67
C VAL A 19 1.37 2.83 -3.03
N GLY A 20 1.27 4.04 -2.48
CA GLY A 20 0.03 4.57 -1.92
C GLY A 20 -1.09 4.70 -2.96
N ALA A 21 -0.79 5.16 -4.18
CA ALA A 21 -1.76 5.24 -5.27
C ALA A 21 -2.26 3.85 -5.70
N LEU A 22 -1.35 2.87 -5.81
CA LEU A 22 -1.70 1.50 -6.18
C LEU A 22 -2.51 0.79 -5.09
N LEU A 23 -2.20 1.04 -3.81
CA LEU A 23 -2.98 0.53 -2.69
C LEU A 23 -4.39 1.13 -2.67
N LYS A 24 -4.52 2.44 -2.88
CA LYS A 24 -5.83 3.11 -3.02
C LYS A 24 -6.65 2.58 -4.19
N ALA A 25 -5.99 2.16 -5.27
CA ALA A 25 -6.64 1.51 -6.42
C ALA A 25 -7.03 0.05 -6.16
N GLY A 26 -6.70 -0.52 -4.99
CA GLY A 26 -7.09 -1.88 -4.60
C GLY A 26 -6.13 -2.99 -5.05
N TYR A 27 -4.93 -2.64 -5.52
CA TYR A 27 -3.94 -3.65 -5.89
C TYR A 27 -3.32 -4.30 -4.65
N SER A 28 -3.09 -5.61 -4.73
CA SER A 28 -2.44 -6.36 -3.66
C SER A 28 -0.93 -6.07 -3.61
N ARG A 29 -0.32 -6.23 -2.42
CA ARG A 29 1.13 -6.06 -2.21
C ARG A 29 1.96 -6.83 -3.24
N ASP A 30 1.65 -8.11 -3.43
CA ASP A 30 2.35 -8.99 -4.36
C ASP A 30 2.26 -8.50 -5.82
N THR A 31 1.09 -7.98 -6.22
CA THR A 31 0.91 -7.40 -7.56
C THR A 31 1.77 -6.15 -7.75
N ILE A 32 1.81 -5.27 -6.74
CA ILE A 32 2.59 -4.04 -6.76
C ILE A 32 4.09 -4.37 -6.80
N GLU A 33 4.55 -5.27 -5.95
CA GLU A 33 5.96 -5.70 -5.86
C GLU A 33 6.45 -6.28 -7.20
N ARG A 34 5.69 -7.19 -7.81
CA ARG A 34 6.03 -7.76 -9.13
C ARG A 34 6.03 -6.70 -10.24
N ALA A 35 5.10 -5.75 -10.18
CA ALA A 35 5.04 -4.66 -11.16
C ALA A 35 6.27 -3.75 -11.07
N LEU A 36 6.70 -3.42 -9.84
CA LEU A 36 7.90 -2.62 -9.58
C LEU A 36 9.15 -3.34 -10.07
N ILE A 37 9.39 -4.59 -9.65
CA ILE A 37 10.55 -5.38 -10.11
C ILE A 37 10.63 -5.44 -11.65
N ARG A 38 9.48 -5.55 -12.33
CA ARG A 38 9.42 -5.70 -13.79
C ARG A 38 9.57 -4.39 -14.57
N GLN A 39 9.00 -3.28 -14.09
CA GLN A 39 8.85 -2.05 -14.87
C GLN A 39 9.69 -0.88 -14.33
N ALA A 40 10.04 -0.89 -13.06
CA ALA A 40 10.77 0.18 -12.39
C ALA A 40 11.61 -0.43 -11.26
N PRO A 41 12.85 -0.88 -11.53
CA PRO A 41 13.69 -1.51 -10.52
C PRO A 41 13.83 -0.55 -9.33
N VAL A 42 13.17 -0.91 -8.24
CA VAL A 42 13.16 -0.19 -6.98
C VAL A 42 13.98 -1.00 -5.99
N ASP A 43 14.60 -0.32 -5.04
CA ASP A 43 15.20 -1.00 -3.90
C ASP A 43 14.11 -1.69 -3.07
N LEU A 44 14.28 -2.99 -2.82
CA LEU A 44 13.30 -3.80 -2.08
C LEU A 44 13.20 -3.36 -0.63
N ASP A 45 14.29 -2.85 -0.04
CA ASP A 45 14.28 -2.33 1.33
C ASP A 45 13.43 -1.05 1.39
N VAL A 46 13.61 -0.15 0.43
CA VAL A 46 12.80 1.08 0.30
C VAL A 46 11.33 0.76 0.07
N PHE A 47 11.02 -0.22 -0.78
CA PHE A 47 9.64 -0.68 -0.99
C PHE A 47 9.03 -1.24 0.30
N SER A 48 9.76 -2.08 1.01
CA SER A 48 9.28 -2.72 2.24
C SER A 48 8.96 -1.69 3.33
N GLU A 49 9.83 -0.69 3.49
CA GLU A 49 9.68 0.38 4.47
C GLU A 49 8.51 1.30 4.11
N CYS A 50 8.37 1.68 2.84
CA CYS A 50 7.23 2.48 2.37
C CYS A 50 5.90 1.75 2.59
N TYR A 51 5.85 0.46 2.26
CA TYR A 51 4.66 -0.36 2.46
C TYR A 51 4.29 -0.50 3.94
N ARG A 52 5.28 -0.72 4.81
CA ARG A 52 5.10 -0.81 6.27
C ARG A 52 4.52 0.49 6.82
N GLN A 53 5.11 1.63 6.49
CA GLN A 53 4.64 2.94 6.94
C GLN A 53 3.20 3.24 6.47
N LEU A 54 2.86 2.92 5.22
CA LEU A 54 1.50 3.11 4.69
C LEU A 54 0.47 2.20 5.35
N THR A 55 0.88 0.97 5.68
CA THR A 55 0.02 0.00 6.39
C THR A 55 -0.20 0.42 7.84
N GLU A 56 0.86 0.85 8.53
CA GLU A 56 0.78 1.38 9.90
C GLU A 56 -0.06 2.66 9.95
N ALA A 57 0.12 3.58 8.99
CA ALA A 57 -0.70 4.78 8.88
C ALA A 57 -2.18 4.45 8.63
N SER A 58 -2.47 3.48 7.76
CA SER A 58 -3.84 3.01 7.52
C SER A 58 -4.43 2.33 8.77
N ALA A 59 -3.66 1.51 9.48
CA ALA A 59 -4.09 0.87 10.72
C ALA A 59 -4.35 1.90 11.83
N ALA A 60 -3.52 2.94 11.94
CA ALA A 60 -3.71 4.04 12.89
C ALA A 60 -4.97 4.86 12.60
N LEU A 61 -5.30 5.06 11.31
CA LEU A 61 -6.53 5.75 10.90
C LEU A 61 -7.78 4.87 11.12
N HIS A 62 -7.71 3.57 10.82
CA HIS A 62 -8.81 2.62 11.01
C HIS A 62 -8.97 2.12 12.47
N GLY A 63 -7.96 2.31 13.32
CA GLY A 63 -8.00 2.02 14.76
C GLY A 63 -8.97 2.89 15.57
N THR A 64 -9.62 3.88 14.94
CA THR A 64 -10.68 4.70 15.56
C THR A 64 -12.09 4.28 15.17
N THR A 65 -12.26 3.21 14.36
CA THR A 65 -13.57 2.84 13.79
C THR A 65 -14.08 1.46 14.21
N ASP A 66 -13.71 0.95 15.39
CA ASP A 66 -14.30 -0.29 15.91
C ASP A 66 -14.67 -0.20 17.40
N VAL A 67 -15.71 0.58 17.75
CA VAL A 67 -16.62 0.26 18.88
C VAL A 67 -18.02 0.90 18.67
N ARG A 68 -18.80 0.51 17.64
CA ARG A 68 -20.28 0.62 17.73
C ARG A 68 -21.06 -0.26 16.75
N ARG A 69 -20.72 -1.55 16.65
CA ARG A 69 -21.65 -2.54 16.08
C ARG A 69 -21.80 -3.72 17.03
N LYS A 70 -22.67 -3.58 18.03
CA LYS A 70 -23.58 -4.61 18.60
C LYS A 70 -24.12 -4.18 19.96
N SER A 71 -25.40 -3.78 20.00
CA SER A 71 -26.38 -3.98 21.08
C SER A 71 -27.59 -3.09 20.75
N GLY A 72 -28.79 -3.58 20.44
CA GLY A 72 -29.29 -4.93 20.37
C GLY A 72 -30.57 -4.95 19.53
N VAL A 73 -30.75 -6.03 18.77
CA VAL A 73 -32.06 -6.42 18.22
C VAL A 73 -32.49 -7.66 18.99
N ARG A 74 -33.33 -7.43 20.00
CA ARG A 74 -34.25 -8.35 20.68
C ARG A 74 -35.33 -7.42 21.26
N GLN A 75 -36.63 -7.57 21.08
CA GLN A 75 -37.48 -8.63 20.55
C GLN A 75 -38.85 -7.96 20.27
N ALA A 76 -39.57 -8.44 19.26
CA ALA A 76 -40.98 -8.14 19.04
C ALA A 76 -41.86 -9.14 19.79
N ALA A 77 -43.10 -8.73 20.05
CA ALA A 77 -44.24 -9.40 20.70
C ALA A 77 -44.34 -9.23 22.23
#